data_AF-A0AAV2B0H1-F1
#
_entry.id   AF-A0AAV2B0H1-F1
#
_cell.length_a   1.000
_cell.length_b   1.000
_cell.length_c   1.000
_cell.angle_alpha   90.00
_cell.angle_beta   90.00
_cell.angle_gamma   90.00
#
_symmetry.space_group_name_H-M   'P 1'
#
loop_
_entity.id
_entity.type
_entity.pdbx_description
1 polymer ?
#
loop_
_entity_poly.entity_id
_entity_poly.type
_entity_poly.pdbx_seq_one_letter_code
_entity_poly.pdbx_strand_id
1 'polypeptide(L)' 'MECVIKEAQRIYPPAPFIGRQLQEDVKVDGFKIPKGTTCMLVIYMLHRHPESFPDPEVFDPDRFLP' A
#
# COMPACT_ATOMS: atom_id res chain seq x y z
N MET A 1 -14.76 -7.34 14.81
CA MET A 1 -14.87 -5.90 14.45
C MET A 1 -13.58 -5.37 13.83
N GLU A 2 -12.42 -5.67 14.41
CA GLU A 2 -11.12 -5.21 13.88
C GLU A 2 -10.89 -5.57 12.40
N CYS A 3 -11.15 -6.82 12.02
CA CYS A 3 -10.97 -7.28 10.64
C CYS A 3 -11.85 -6.52 9.63
N VAL A 4 -13.08 -6.16 10.03
CA VAL A 4 -14.01 -5.34 9.23
C VAL A 4 -13.44 -3.93 9.02
N ILE A 5 -12.85 -3.33 10.06
CA ILE A 5 -12.24 -2.00 9.96
C ILE A 5 -11.02 -2.03 9.03
N LYS A 6 -10.17 -3.05 9.17
CA LYS A 6 -8.98 -3.23 8.32
C LYS A 6 -9.37 -3.42 6.85
N GLU A 7 -10.38 -4.25 6.57
CA GLU A 7 -10.84 -4.48 5.21
C GLU A 7 -11.53 -3.24 4.60
N ALA A 8 -12.29 -2.50 5.41
CA ALA A 8 -12.85 -1.22 4.98
C ALA A 8 -11.74 -0.21 4.62
N GLN A 9 -10.69 -0.12 5.41
CA GLN A 9 -9.52 0.74 5.12
C GLN A 9 -8.68 0.21 3.95
N ARG A 10 -8.66 -1.10 3.69
CA ARG A 10 -8.00 -1.65 2.51
C ARG A 10 -8.68 -1.13 1.24
N ILE A 11 -9.99 -1.28 1.14
CA ILE A 11 -10.77 -0.88 -0.04
C ILE A 11 -10.87 0.65 -0.13
N TYR A 12 -11.11 1.32 1.00
CA TYR A 12 -11.30 2.78 1.11
C TYR A 12 -10.26 3.38 2.07
N PRO A 13 -8.97 3.45 1.68
CA PRO A 13 -7.94 4.00 2.53
C PRO A 13 -8.17 5.50 2.74
N PRO A 14 -8.10 6.01 4.00
CA PRO A 14 -8.22 7.44 4.27
C PRO A 14 -7.16 8.29 3.56
N ALA A 15 -5.96 7.72 3.37
CA ALA A 15 -4.89 8.29 2.57
C ALA A 15 -4.61 7.37 1.37
N PRO A 16 -5.12 7.69 0.16
CA PRO A 16 -4.96 6.83 -1.02
C PRO A 16 -3.53 6.83 -1.58
N PHE A 17 -2.72 7.84 -1.23
CA PHE A 17 -1.30 7.90 -1.52
C PHE A 17 -0.55 8.66 -0.43
N ILE A 18 0.74 8.37 -0.30
CA ILE A 18 1.66 9.15 0.54
C ILE A 18 2.95 9.45 -0.22
N GLY A 19 3.54 10.61 0.05
CA GLY A 19 4.84 11.01 -0.47
C GLY A 19 5.91 10.98 0.61
N ARG A 20 7.14 10.59 0.26
CA ARG A 20 8.33 10.72 1.11
C ARG A 20 9.49 11.25 0.28
N GLN A 21 10.12 12.32 0.74
CA GLN A 21 11.36 12.78 0.14
C GLN A 21 12.55 12.04 0.76
N LEU A 22 13.37 11.41 -0.07
CA LEU A 22 14.54 10.67 0.36
C LEU A 22 15.60 11.58 0.97
N GLN A 23 16.09 11.23 2.15
CA GLN A 23 17.15 11.97 2.86
C GLN A 23 18.56 11.49 2.50
N GLU A 24 18.65 10.35 1.83
CA GLU A 24 19.86 9.70 1.35
C GLU A 24 19.55 8.90 0.06
N ASP A 25 20.60 8.46 -0.63
CA ASP A 25 20.44 7.57 -1.79
C ASP A 25 19.93 6.20 -1.30
N VAL A 26 18.88 5.66 -1.94
CA VAL A 26 18.29 4.35 -1.58
C VAL A 26 18.37 3.40 -2.77
N LYS A 27 18.54 2.11 -2.51
CA LYS A 27 18.47 1.05 -3.54
C LYS A 27 17.17 0.26 -3.39
N VAL A 28 16.33 0.24 -4.43
CA VAL A 28 15.07 -0.51 -4.48
C VAL A 28 15.06 -1.35 -5.76
N ASP A 29 14.83 -2.66 -5.65
CA ASP A 29 14.79 -3.60 -6.78
C ASP A 29 15.99 -3.50 -7.74
N GLY A 30 17.18 -3.24 -7.19
CA GLY A 30 18.40 -3.07 -7.99
C GLY A 30 18.65 -1.65 -8.50
N PHE A 31 17.64 -0.78 -8.48
CA PHE A 31 17.73 0.61 -8.94
C PHE A 31 18.21 1.54 -7.83
N LYS A 32 19.12 2.45 -8.17
CA LYS A 32 19.56 3.52 -7.27
C LYS A 32 18.64 4.73 -7.44
N ILE A 33 17.95 5.11 -6.37
CA ILE A 33 17.10 6.30 -6.29
C ILE A 33 17.88 7.39 -5.52
N PRO A 34 18.19 8.54 -6.14
CA PRO A 34 18.99 9.58 -5.49
C PRO A 34 18.30 10.27 -4.32
N LYS A 35 19.09 10.75 -3.37
CA LYS A 35 18.69 11.72 -2.33
C LYS A 35 17.93 12.89 -2.95
N GLY A 36 16.89 13.36 -2.26
CA GLY A 36 16.04 14.46 -2.69
C GLY A 36 14.90 14.06 -3.62
N THR A 37 14.89 12.82 -4.13
CA THR A 37 13.75 12.27 -4.88
C THR A 37 12.53 12.15 -3.99
N THR A 38 11.36 12.59 -4.46
CA THR A 38 10.07 12.32 -3.81
C THR A 38 9.52 11.00 -4.30
N CYS A 39 9.54 9.98 -3.44
CA CYS A 39 8.91 8.69 -3.70
C CYS A 39 7.43 8.76 -3.34
N MET A 40 6.58 8.34 -4.27
CA MET A 40 5.14 8.25 -4.08
C MET A 40 4.73 6.79 -3.89
N LEU A 41 3.97 6.52 -2.83
CA LEU A 41 3.36 5.22 -2.58
C LEU A 41 1.86 5.34 -2.84
N VAL A 42 1.37 4.68 -3.88
CA VAL A 42 -0.04 4.71 -4.27
C VAL A 42 -0.78 3.56 -3.56
N ILE A 43 -1.06 3.77 -2.27
CA ILE A 43 -1.69 2.80 -1.36
C ILE A 43 -2.98 2.21 -1.96
N TYR A 44 -3.82 3.05 -2.58
CA TYR A 44 -5.06 2.62 -3.20
C TYR A 44 -4.86 1.53 -4.28
N MET A 45 -3.81 1.65 -5.09
CA MET A 45 -3.46 0.67 -6.12
C MET A 45 -2.81 -0.58 -5.50
N LEU A 46 -1.91 -0.40 -4.53
CA LEU A 46 -1.25 -1.52 -3.84
C LEU A 46 -2.28 -2.42 -3.14
N HIS A 47 -3.27 -1.83 -2.48
CA HIS A 47 -4.38 -2.56 -1.83
C HIS A 47 -5.29 -3.32 -2.81
N ARG A 48 -5.16 -3.07 -4.13
CA ARG A 48 -5.89 -3.75 -5.20
C ARG A 48 -5.00 -4.64 -6.06
N HIS A 49 -3.73 -4.80 -5.69
CA HIS A 49 -2.83 -5.64 -6.44
C HIS A 49 -3.16 -7.13 -6.18
N PRO A 50 -3.49 -7.92 -7.21
CA PRO A 50 -3.98 -9.29 -7.03
C PRO A 50 -2.94 -10.24 -6.42
N GLU A 51 -1.64 -9.96 -6.59
CA GLU A 51 -0.58 -10.75 -5.94
C GLU A 51 -0.55 -10.57 -4.42
N SER A 52 -1.04 -9.43 -3.91
CA SER A 52 -1.13 -9.16 -2.47
C SER A 52 -2.52 -9.45 -1.92
N PHE A 53 -3.56 -9.22 -2.72
CA PHE A 53 -4.96 -9.40 -2.35
C PHE A 53 -5.72 -10.12 -3.47
N PRO A 54 -5.83 -11.46 -3.43
CA PRO A 54 -6.63 -12.22 -4.38
C PRO A 54 -8.08 -11.74 -4.38
N ASP A 55 -8.74 -11.62 -5.54
CA ASP A 55 -10.08 -11.03 -5.66
C ASP A 55 -10.21 -9.64 -4.97
N PRO A 56 -9.36 -8.66 -5.36
CA PRO A 56 -9.13 -7.44 -4.58
C PRO A 56 -10.37 -6.53 -4.45
N GLU A 57 -11.37 -6.69 -5.32
CA GLU A 57 -12.61 -5.93 -5.30
C GLU A 57 -13.67 -6.51 -4.34
N VAL A 58 -13.48 -7.74 -3.86
CA VAL A 58 -14.37 -8.37 -2.88
C VAL A 58 -14.05 -7.84 -1.49
N PHE A 59 -15.09 -7.36 -0.79
CA PHE A 59 -15.02 -7.03 0.63
C PHE A 59 -15.05 -8.33 1.44
N ASP A 60 -13.89 -8.76 1.93
CA ASP A 60 -13.73 -9.97 2.72
C ASP A 60 -12.92 -9.67 4.00
N PRO A 61 -13.60 -9.44 5.14
CA PRO A 61 -12.93 -9.24 6.42
C PRO A 61 -12.05 -10.40 6.86
N ASP A 62 -12.31 -11.63 6.40
CA ASP A 62 -11.63 -12.81 6.88
C ASP A 62 -10.16 -12.87 6.43
N ARG A 63 -9.78 -12.05 5.43
CA ARG A 63 -8.37 -11.80 5.03
C ARG A 63 -7.46 -11.36 6.18
N PHE A 64 -8.03 -10.78 7.23
CA PHE A 64 -7.31 -10.28 8.40
C PHE A 64 -7.52 -11.14 9.66
N LEU A 65 -8.03 -12.37 9.51
CA LEU A 65 -7.96 -13.38 10.56
C LEU A 65 -6.49 -13.82 10.78
N PRO A 66 -6.14 -14.27 12.00
CA PRO A 66 -4.80 -14.74 12.33
C PRO A 66 -4.39 -16.02 11.58
#